data_AF-A0A8S3SXY4-F1
#
_entry.id   AF-A0A8S3SXY4-F1
#
_cell.length_a   1.000
_cell.length_b   1.000
_cell.length_c   1.000
_cell.angle_alpha   90.00
_cell.angle_beta   90.00
_cell.angle_gamma   90.00
#
_symmetry.space_group_name_H-M   'P 1'
#
loop_
_entity.id
_entity.type
_entity.pdbx_description
1 polymer ?
#
loop_
_entity_poly.entity_id
_entity_poly.type
_entity_poly.pdbx_seq_one_letter_code
_entity_poly.pdbx_strand_id
1 'polypeptide(L)'
;MPLLKISETVFTFQCPVQSHWKHRRETICGPVDSYFCLFDRYRNDQNFTEFCRGNDDFEGPGQKLIVAGSINGTLQGAPCEHDFYQPFKFLSSGNSRCVYKKSYCNEEGQVIYGNGTLKTDNECRCDYTSGYDFVITPKHRCYCEPAEEDCSCYHKICLANHILSPGMSERIRNSKMNIKN
;
A
#
# COMPACT_ATOMS: atom_id res chain seq x y z
N MET A 1 16.91 -1.40 13.05
CA MET A 1 16.78 -1.18 11.59
C MET A 1 16.13 0.18 11.39
N PRO A 2 16.68 1.07 10.54
CA PRO A 2 16.14 2.42 10.42
C PRO A 2 14.80 2.34 9.67
N LEU A 3 13.76 2.90 10.29
CA LEU A 3 12.45 3.15 9.71
C LEU A 3 12.65 3.90 8.38
N LEU A 4 12.26 3.27 7.28
CA LEU A 4 12.13 3.93 5.99
C LEU A 4 11.07 5.03 6.17
N LYS A 5 11.51 6.27 6.41
CA LYS A 5 10.72 7.45 6.11
C LYS A 5 10.34 7.33 4.64
N ILE A 6 9.09 6.99 4.38
CA ILE A 6 8.50 7.04 3.04
C ILE A 6 8.54 8.52 2.67
N SER A 7 9.60 8.93 1.99
CA SER A 7 9.62 10.20 1.29
C SER A 7 8.42 10.17 0.34
N GLU A 8 7.59 11.20 0.39
CA GLU A 8 6.57 11.50 -0.63
C GLU A 8 7.25 11.83 -1.96
N THR A 9 8.05 10.91 -2.49
CA THR A 9 8.61 11.04 -3.83
C THR A 9 7.45 10.86 -4.78
N VAL A 10 6.88 11.99 -5.20
CA VAL A 10 6.00 12.08 -6.36
C VAL A 10 6.79 11.53 -7.56
N PHE A 11 6.57 10.25 -7.86
CA PHE A 11 7.20 9.59 -9.00
C PHE A 11 6.69 10.22 -10.28
N THR A 12 7.45 11.16 -10.82
CA THR A 12 7.12 11.86 -12.06
C THR A 12 7.60 11.02 -13.25
N PHE A 13 6.69 10.49 -14.06
CA PHE A 13 7.05 9.78 -15.29
C PHE A 13 7.32 10.82 -16.40
N GLN A 14 8.60 11.15 -16.58
CA GLN A 14 9.03 12.00 -17.68
C GLN A 14 9.05 11.21 -19.00
N CYS A 15 8.71 11.87 -20.10
CA CYS A 15 8.93 11.31 -21.43
C CYS A 15 10.38 10.86 -21.62
N PRO A 16 10.66 9.86 -22.48
CA PRO A 16 12.02 9.40 -22.73
C PRO A 16 12.95 10.58 -23.05
N VAL A 17 14.13 10.63 -22.42
CA VAL A 17 15.06 11.77 -22.50
C VAL A 17 15.90 11.70 -23.79
N GLN A 18 15.26 11.58 -24.94
CA GLN A 18 15.91 11.65 -26.25
C GLN A 18 15.68 13.03 -26.87
N SER A 19 16.66 13.54 -27.62
CA SER A 19 16.68 14.92 -28.14
C SER A 19 15.44 15.31 -28.94
N HIS A 20 14.83 14.36 -29.63
CA HIS A 20 13.58 14.59 -30.37
C HIS A 20 12.37 14.86 -29.46
N TRP A 21 12.29 14.28 -28.26
CA TRP A 21 11.19 14.55 -27.32
C TRP A 21 11.27 15.96 -26.74
N LYS A 22 12.48 16.49 -26.54
CA LYS A 22 12.67 17.88 -26.10
C LYS A 22 12.17 18.87 -27.14
N HIS A 23 12.51 18.66 -28.41
CA HIS A 23 12.02 19.50 -29.50
C HIS A 23 10.51 19.35 -29.72
N ARG A 24 9.97 18.13 -29.59
CA ARG A 24 8.52 17.87 -29.64
C ARG A 24 7.77 18.59 -28.54
N ARG A 25 8.28 18.63 -27.30
CA ARG A 25 7.68 19.41 -26.20
C ARG A 25 7.49 20.87 -26.60
N GLU A 26 8.56 21.52 -27.07
CA GLU A 26 8.53 22.94 -27.44
C GLU A 26 7.58 23.19 -28.63
N THR A 27 7.46 22.22 -29.54
CA THR A 27 6.61 22.31 -30.73
C THR A 27 5.13 22.07 -30.44
N ILE A 28 4.80 21.09 -29.60
CA ILE A 28 3.42 20.63 -29.36
C ILE A 28 2.78 21.43 -28.23
N CYS A 29 3.52 21.67 -27.15
CA CYS A 29 2.98 22.27 -25.93
C CYS A 29 3.30 23.76 -25.80
N GLY A 30 4.28 24.29 -26.54
CA GLY A 30 4.82 25.62 -26.27
C GLY A 30 5.49 25.71 -24.88
N PRO A 31 5.58 26.91 -24.26
CA PRO A 31 6.17 27.08 -22.94
C PRO A 31 5.19 26.64 -21.84
N VAL A 32 4.98 25.33 -21.69
CA VAL A 32 4.23 24.76 -20.55
C VAL A 32 5.17 24.39 -19.40
N ASP A 33 4.64 24.50 -18.18
CA ASP A 33 5.35 24.18 -16.93
C ASP A 33 5.71 22.70 -16.80
N SER A 34 4.92 21.79 -17.40
CA SER A 34 5.19 20.35 -17.36
C SER A 34 4.79 19.62 -18.65
N TYR A 35 5.59 18.61 -19.01
CA TYR A 35 5.41 17.72 -20.16
C TYR A 35 5.70 16.28 -19.74
N PHE A 36 4.72 15.40 -19.88
CA PHE A 36 4.82 14.01 -19.45
C PHE A 36 4.18 13.05 -20.46
N CYS A 37 4.59 11.79 -20.38
CA CYS A 37 4.16 10.75 -21.30
C CYS A 37 3.62 9.58 -20.50
N LEU A 38 2.41 9.12 -20.84
CA LEU A 38 1.85 7.90 -20.26
C LEU A 38 1.85 6.78 -21.30
N PHE A 39 2.19 5.58 -20.84
CA PHE A 39 2.21 4.39 -21.69
C PHE A 39 0.77 3.93 -21.97
N ASP A 40 0.36 3.91 -23.24
CA ASP A 40 -0.98 3.47 -23.64
C ASP A 40 -1.00 1.94 -23.84
N ARG A 41 -1.26 1.21 -22.76
CA ARG A 41 -1.34 -0.26 -22.79
C ARG A 41 -2.54 -0.79 -23.59
N TYR A 42 -3.60 0.00 -23.78
CA TYR A 42 -4.80 -0.45 -24.48
C TYR A 42 -4.60 -0.50 -25.99
N ARG A 43 -3.62 0.24 -26.53
CA ARG A 43 -3.29 0.21 -27.96
C ARG A 43 -2.28 -0.86 -28.37
N ASN A 44 -1.76 -1.69 -27.45
CA ASN A 44 -0.79 -2.78 -27.71
C ASN A 44 0.52 -2.39 -28.42
N ASP A 45 0.69 -1.13 -28.78
CA ASP A 45 1.92 -0.59 -29.35
C ASP A 45 2.73 0.08 -28.25
N GLN A 46 4.04 0.17 -28.40
CA GLN A 46 4.96 0.92 -27.52
C GLN A 46 4.73 2.44 -27.55
N ASN A 47 3.49 2.87 -27.79
CA ASN A 47 3.08 4.22 -28.04
C ASN A 47 2.79 4.93 -26.70
N PHE A 48 3.44 6.06 -26.53
CA PHE A 48 3.18 6.98 -25.44
C PHE A 48 2.13 7.99 -25.88
N THR A 49 1.19 8.31 -25.00
CA THR A 49 0.35 9.50 -25.17
C THR A 49 1.06 10.68 -24.49
N GLU A 50 1.26 11.75 -25.25
CA GLU A 50 1.91 12.98 -24.81
C GLU A 50 0.89 13.93 -24.16
N PHE A 51 1.24 14.54 -23.03
CA PHE A 51 0.38 15.47 -22.30
C PHE A 51 1.09 16.79 -22.04
N CYS A 52 0.41 17.88 -22.40
CA CYS A 52 0.83 19.27 -22.25
C CYS A 52 0.06 19.98 -21.12
N ARG A 53 -0.07 19.35 -19.94
CA ARG A 53 -0.81 19.90 -18.80
C ARG A 53 0.09 20.13 -17.59
N GLY A 54 -0.30 21.10 -16.77
CA GLY A 54 0.27 21.34 -15.45
C GLY A 54 0.13 20.12 -14.53
N ASN A 55 0.77 20.19 -13.36
CA ASN A 55 0.53 19.29 -12.23
C ASN A 55 -0.87 19.48 -11.64
N ASP A 56 -1.91 19.30 -12.46
CA ASP A 56 -3.28 19.23 -11.95
C ASP A 56 -3.36 18.01 -11.02
N ASP A 57 -3.90 18.21 -9.82
CA ASP A 57 -4.16 17.12 -8.88
C ASP A 57 -5.12 16.14 -9.55
N PHE A 58 -4.62 14.94 -9.87
CA PHE A 58 -5.42 13.90 -10.47
C PHE A 58 -5.64 12.76 -9.46
N GLU A 59 -6.88 12.73 -8.96
CA GLU A 59 -7.52 11.55 -8.38
C GLU A 59 -7.02 10.97 -7.06
N GLY A 60 -7.93 10.22 -6.43
CA GLY A 60 -7.86 9.83 -5.02
C GLY A 60 -7.04 8.56 -4.79
N PRO A 61 -6.76 8.23 -3.51
CA PRO A 61 -6.18 6.95 -3.14
C PRO A 61 -6.96 5.77 -3.75
N GLY A 62 -6.23 4.71 -4.11
CA GLY A 62 -6.77 3.48 -4.71
C GLY A 62 -7.06 3.52 -6.20
N GLN A 63 -6.57 4.55 -6.88
CA GLN A 63 -6.70 4.71 -8.32
C GLN A 63 -5.32 4.84 -8.99
N LYS A 64 -5.28 4.46 -10.28
CA LYS A 64 -4.17 4.67 -11.21
C LYS A 64 -4.64 5.51 -12.39
N LEU A 65 -3.72 6.27 -12.97
CA LEU A 65 -3.98 7.07 -14.16
C LEU A 65 -4.06 6.20 -15.42
N ILE A 66 -5.12 6.36 -16.19
CA ILE A 66 -5.33 5.78 -17.52
C ILE A 66 -5.64 6.87 -18.55
N VAL A 67 -5.34 6.58 -19.81
CA VAL A 67 -5.72 7.43 -20.95
C VAL A 67 -7.06 6.95 -21.49
N ALA A 68 -8.09 7.79 -21.41
CA ALA A 68 -9.40 7.53 -21.98
C ALA A 68 -9.58 8.26 -23.32
N GLY A 69 -10.10 7.54 -24.33
CA GLY A 69 -10.42 8.09 -25.64
C GLY A 69 -9.30 7.98 -26.69
N SER A 70 -9.68 7.93 -27.97
CA SER A 70 -8.78 7.59 -29.09
C SER A 70 -8.03 8.79 -29.69
N ILE A 71 -8.50 10.02 -29.49
CA ILE A 71 -7.95 11.23 -30.13
C ILE A 71 -7.95 12.34 -29.07
N ASN A 72 -6.77 12.80 -28.66
CA ASN A 72 -6.51 13.81 -27.61
C ASN A 72 -6.68 13.36 -26.14
N GLY A 73 -6.67 12.05 -25.87
CA GLY A 73 -6.56 11.39 -24.55
C GLY A 73 -6.96 12.22 -23.33
N THR A 74 -8.11 11.95 -22.73
CA THR A 74 -8.45 12.51 -21.41
C THR A 74 -7.83 11.63 -20.33
N LEU A 75 -7.15 12.22 -19.35
CA LEU A 75 -6.69 11.48 -18.16
C LEU A 75 -7.90 11.12 -17.30
N GLN A 76 -7.97 9.87 -16.87
CA GLN A 76 -9.02 9.35 -15.98
C GLN A 76 -8.45 8.32 -15.03
N GLY A 77 -9.18 8.06 -13.96
CA GLY A 77 -8.80 7.15 -12.90
C GLY A 77 -9.46 5.81 -13.06
N ALA A 78 -8.61 4.80 -13.10
CA ALA A 78 -9.04 3.43 -12.97
C ALA A 78 -8.72 2.93 -11.55
N PRO A 79 -9.55 2.06 -10.96
CA PRO A 79 -9.18 1.39 -9.73
C PRO A 79 -7.87 0.60 -9.90
N CYS A 80 -7.12 0.46 -8.80
CA CYS A 80 -5.98 -0.46 -8.76
C CYS A 80 -6.41 -1.89 -9.13
N GLU A 81 -5.47 -2.66 -9.67
CA GLU A 81 -5.63 -4.10 -9.82
C GLU A 81 -5.74 -4.76 -8.44
N HIS A 82 -6.39 -5.92 -8.36
CA HIS A 82 -6.78 -6.55 -7.09
C HIS A 82 -5.61 -6.76 -6.10
N ASP A 83 -4.44 -7.13 -6.64
CA ASP A 83 -3.22 -7.42 -5.87
C ASP A 83 -2.38 -6.17 -5.56
N PHE A 84 -2.86 -4.99 -5.95
CA PHE A 84 -2.16 -3.72 -5.79
C PHE A 84 -3.01 -2.72 -5.02
N TYR A 85 -2.34 -1.80 -4.34
CA TYR A 85 -2.98 -0.69 -3.64
C TYR A 85 -2.19 0.61 -3.83
N GLN A 86 -2.85 1.71 -3.53
CA GLN A 86 -2.31 3.04 -3.67
C GLN A 86 -2.80 3.93 -2.52
N PRO A 87 -1.96 4.22 -1.50
CA PRO A 87 -2.39 4.93 -0.30
C PRO A 87 -2.49 6.45 -0.49
N PHE A 88 -1.79 7.03 -1.46
CA PHE A 88 -1.75 8.47 -1.71
C PHE A 88 -2.25 8.85 -3.11
N LYS A 89 -2.62 10.13 -3.27
CA LYS A 89 -2.99 10.72 -4.56
C LYS A 89 -1.79 10.85 -5.48
N PHE A 90 -2.00 10.77 -6.78
CA PHE A 90 -0.97 11.07 -7.76
C PHE A 90 -1.20 12.45 -8.39
N LEU A 91 -0.13 13.02 -8.93
CA LEU A 91 -0.26 14.15 -9.86
C LEU A 91 -0.49 13.59 -11.27
N SER A 92 -1.01 14.42 -12.18
CA SER A 92 -1.12 14.09 -13.61
C SER A 92 0.20 13.59 -14.23
N SER A 93 1.33 14.06 -13.69
CA SER A 93 2.68 13.66 -14.06
C SER A 93 3.17 12.36 -13.39
N GLY A 94 2.32 11.75 -12.56
CA GLY A 94 2.56 10.58 -11.72
C GLY A 94 2.59 9.23 -12.47
N ASN A 95 2.60 8.14 -11.69
CA ASN A 95 2.63 6.80 -12.25
C ASN A 95 1.26 6.38 -12.83
N SER A 96 1.27 5.73 -14.00
CA SER A 96 0.08 5.10 -14.62
C SER A 96 -0.31 3.76 -13.97
N ARG A 97 0.39 3.35 -12.92
CA ARG A 97 0.17 2.10 -12.19
C ARG A 97 0.14 2.36 -10.69
N CYS A 98 -0.65 1.57 -9.99
CA CYS A 98 -0.54 1.47 -8.54
C CYS A 98 0.82 0.83 -8.21
N VAL A 99 1.59 1.48 -7.34
CA VAL A 99 3.00 1.12 -7.12
C VAL A 99 3.19 0.10 -6.02
N TYR A 100 2.24 -0.02 -5.10
CA TYR A 100 2.34 -0.95 -3.98
C TYR A 100 1.62 -2.24 -4.31
N LYS A 101 2.36 -3.35 -4.23
CA LYS A 101 1.77 -4.69 -4.25
C LYS A 101 1.36 -5.05 -2.83
N LYS A 102 0.21 -5.70 -2.66
CA LYS A 102 -0.22 -6.20 -1.36
C LYS A 102 0.74 -7.29 -0.86
N SER A 103 1.07 -7.21 0.42
CA SER A 103 1.89 -8.18 1.16
C SER A 103 1.14 -9.49 1.37
N TYR A 104 1.86 -10.58 1.55
CA TYR A 104 1.28 -11.88 1.89
C TYR A 104 1.52 -12.18 3.38
N CYS A 105 0.55 -12.86 4.02
CA CYS A 105 0.71 -13.39 5.37
C CYS A 105 1.14 -14.86 5.29
N ASN A 106 2.40 -15.10 4.93
CA ASN A 106 2.90 -16.43 4.61
C ASN A 106 4.10 -16.88 5.46
N GLU A 107 4.53 -16.09 6.44
CA GLU A 107 5.52 -16.56 7.41
C GLU A 107 4.90 -17.60 8.36
N GLU A 108 5.77 -18.37 9.03
CA GLU A 108 5.32 -19.41 9.95
C GLU A 108 4.41 -18.84 11.05
N GLY A 109 3.25 -19.47 11.24
CA GLY A 109 2.28 -19.05 12.24
C GLY A 109 1.50 -17.79 11.90
N GLN A 110 1.70 -17.16 10.73
CA GLN A 110 0.88 -16.05 10.28
C GLN A 110 -0.43 -16.52 9.65
N VAL A 111 -1.47 -15.73 9.84
CA VAL A 111 -2.77 -15.85 9.16
C VAL A 111 -3.25 -14.48 8.73
N ILE A 112 -4.04 -14.43 7.66
CA ILE A 112 -4.65 -13.19 7.19
C ILE A 112 -5.69 -12.73 8.22
N TYR A 113 -5.56 -11.49 8.67
CA TYR A 113 -6.58 -10.80 9.47
C TYR A 113 -7.51 -9.99 8.56
N GLY A 114 -6.94 -9.27 7.58
CA GLY A 114 -7.68 -8.44 6.62
C GLY A 114 -7.06 -8.47 5.22
N ASN A 115 -7.90 -8.51 4.17
CA ASN A 115 -7.48 -8.61 2.76
C ASN A 115 -7.08 -7.24 2.12
N GLY A 116 -6.84 -6.24 2.97
CA GLY A 116 -6.58 -4.87 2.55
C GLY A 116 -7.66 -4.29 1.65
N THR A 117 -7.37 -3.14 1.04
CA THR A 117 -8.26 -2.48 0.09
C THR A 117 -7.46 -2.04 -1.13
N LEU A 118 -8.07 -1.28 -2.05
CA LEU A 118 -7.29 -0.60 -3.07
C LEU A 118 -6.41 0.52 -2.49
N LYS A 119 -6.61 0.90 -1.22
CA LYS A 119 -5.90 1.99 -0.55
C LYS A 119 -4.91 1.51 0.51
N THR A 120 -5.04 0.28 0.97
CA THR A 120 -4.33 -0.26 2.13
C THR A 120 -3.79 -1.66 1.84
N ASP A 121 -2.70 -2.00 2.50
CA ASP A 121 -2.11 -3.33 2.42
C ASP A 121 -2.98 -4.38 3.14
N ASN A 122 -2.63 -5.65 2.98
CA ASN A 122 -3.15 -6.75 3.79
C ASN A 122 -2.71 -6.59 5.26
N GLU A 123 -3.57 -7.04 6.16
CA GLU A 123 -3.31 -7.08 7.59
C GLU A 123 -3.08 -8.54 8.00
N CYS A 124 -1.98 -8.79 8.70
CA CYS A 124 -1.60 -10.13 9.16
C CYS A 124 -1.72 -10.24 10.68
N ARG A 125 -1.94 -11.45 11.20
CA ARG A 125 -1.81 -11.74 12.63
C ARG A 125 -1.19 -13.10 12.87
N CYS A 126 -0.71 -13.35 14.08
CA CYS A 126 -0.29 -14.67 14.49
C CYS A 126 -1.50 -15.56 14.83
N ASP A 127 -1.39 -16.86 14.51
CA ASP A 127 -2.39 -17.85 14.86
C ASP A 127 -2.29 -18.21 16.35
N TYR A 128 -3.01 -17.44 17.15
CA TYR A 128 -3.14 -17.68 18.59
C TYR A 128 -3.75 -19.04 18.94
N THR A 129 -4.54 -19.65 18.03
CA THR A 129 -5.14 -20.97 18.28
C THR A 129 -4.10 -22.09 18.17
N SER A 130 -3.07 -21.86 17.34
CA SER A 130 -1.89 -22.71 17.22
C SER A 130 -0.75 -22.28 18.16
N GLY A 131 -1.02 -21.40 19.12
CA GLY A 131 -0.04 -20.98 20.13
C GLY A 131 1.02 -19.98 19.64
N TYR A 132 0.85 -19.38 18.46
CA TYR A 132 1.77 -18.34 17.98
C TYR A 132 1.45 -16.98 18.57
N ASP A 133 2.47 -16.17 18.80
CA ASP A 133 2.36 -14.77 19.25
C ASP A 133 3.38 -13.90 18.51
N PHE A 134 3.20 -12.58 18.51
CA PHE A 134 4.08 -11.67 17.79
C PHE A 134 5.45 -11.56 18.47
N VAL A 135 6.53 -11.70 17.69
CA VAL A 135 7.91 -11.49 18.20
C VAL A 135 8.08 -10.08 18.73
N ILE A 136 7.55 -9.09 18.00
CA ILE A 136 7.50 -7.68 18.38
C ILE A 136 6.04 -7.28 18.40
N THR A 137 5.57 -6.71 19.51
CA THR A 137 4.17 -6.25 19.61
C THR A 137 3.89 -5.17 18.55
N PRO A 138 2.90 -5.37 17.66
CA PRO A 138 2.59 -4.40 16.62
C PRO A 138 1.88 -3.17 17.18
N LYS A 139 1.79 -2.12 16.35
CA LYS A 139 1.06 -0.89 16.70
C LYS A 139 -0.39 -1.18 17.07
N HIS A 140 -1.05 -2.02 16.27
CA HIS A 140 -2.39 -2.51 16.58
C HIS A 140 -2.31 -3.81 17.37
N ARG A 141 -3.13 -3.98 18.40
CA ARG A 141 -2.99 -5.14 19.32
C ARG A 141 -3.35 -6.49 18.68
N CYS A 142 -4.08 -6.49 17.57
CA CYS A 142 -4.68 -7.71 17.01
C CYS A 142 -4.12 -8.10 15.65
N TYR A 143 -3.40 -7.21 14.99
CA TYR A 143 -2.87 -7.40 13.65
C TYR A 143 -1.67 -6.48 13.44
N CYS A 144 -0.93 -6.72 12.39
CA CYS A 144 0.19 -5.92 11.92
C CYS A 144 0.02 -5.65 10.42
N GLU A 145 0.60 -4.56 9.94
CA GLU A 145 0.68 -4.23 8.52
C GLU A 145 2.10 -4.54 8.00
N PRO A 146 2.30 -5.60 7.19
CA PRO A 146 3.64 -6.05 6.81
C PRO A 146 4.45 -4.99 6.05
N ALA A 147 3.79 -4.08 5.34
CA ALA A 147 4.45 -2.96 4.67
C ALA A 147 5.02 -1.91 5.65
N GLU A 148 4.54 -1.85 6.88
CA GLU A 148 4.96 -0.83 7.88
C GLU A 148 5.79 -1.38 9.03
N GLU A 149 5.58 -2.65 9.41
CA GLU A 149 6.15 -3.22 10.63
C GLU A 149 6.51 -4.70 10.50
N ASP A 150 7.27 -5.21 11.47
CA ASP A 150 7.64 -6.62 11.53
C ASP A 150 6.45 -7.45 12.04
N CYS A 151 5.97 -8.34 11.18
CA CYS A 151 4.84 -9.23 11.43
C CYS A 151 5.24 -10.64 11.91
N SER A 152 6.52 -10.86 12.25
CA SER A 152 7.04 -12.18 12.59
C SER A 152 6.35 -12.78 13.83
N CYS A 153 6.06 -14.08 13.75
CA CYS A 153 5.45 -14.84 14.83
C CYS A 153 6.46 -15.80 15.46
N TYR A 154 6.30 -16.07 16.76
CA TYR A 154 7.00 -17.16 17.44
C TYR A 154 5.98 -18.09 18.09
N HIS A 155 6.29 -19.37 18.13
CA HIS A 155 5.47 -20.35 18.84
C HIS A 155 5.72 -20.24 20.34
N LYS A 156 4.67 -19.89 21.10
CA LYS A 156 4.72 -19.77 22.55
C LYS A 156 4.72 -21.16 23.16
N ILE A 157 5.92 -21.67 23.46
CA ILE A 157 6.07 -22.89 24.23
C ILE A 157 5.67 -22.58 25.68
N CYS A 158 4.47 -22.97 26.07
CA CYS A 158 4.10 -23.05 27.47
C CYS A 158 4.93 -24.17 28.11
N LEU A 159 6.06 -23.83 28.74
CA LEU A 159 6.76 -24.77 29.59
C LEU A 159 5.78 -25.22 30.67
N ALA A 160 5.51 -26.53 30.74
CA ALA A 160 4.57 -27.16 31.68
C ALA A 160 4.89 -26.86 33.17
N ASN A 161 6.00 -26.19 33.45
CA ASN A 161 6.52 -25.88 34.77
C ASN A 161 6.27 -24.42 35.22
N HIS A 162 5.48 -23.64 34.49
CA HIS A 162 4.92 -22.41 35.08
C HIS A 162 3.85 -22.79 36.11
N ILE A 163 4.29 -23.08 37.32
CA ILE A 163 3.46 -23.05 38.52
C ILE A 163 2.84 -21.65 38.54
N LEU A 164 1.52 -21.57 38.36
CA LEU A 164 0.75 -20.37 38.66
C LEU A 164 1.10 -20.00 40.11
N SER A 165 1.90 -18.95 40.30
CA SER A 165 2.13 -18.40 41.63
C SER A 165 0.77 -18.18 42.29
N PRO A 166 0.54 -18.59 43.55
CA PRO A 166 -0.79 -18.65 44.17
C PRO A 166 -1.56 -17.31 44.20
N GLY A 167 -0.94 -16.18 43.83
CA GLY A 167 -1.54 -14.85 43.84
C GLY A 167 -2.31 -14.41 42.58
N MET A 168 -2.34 -15.17 41.48
CA MET A 168 -3.12 -14.77 40.27
C MET A 168 -4.53 -15.38 40.20
N SER A 169 -4.83 -16.42 40.98
CA SER A 169 -6.17 -17.05 41.02
C SER A 169 -7.22 -16.18 41.77
N GLU A 170 -6.78 -15.34 42.71
CA GLU A 170 -7.69 -14.48 43.49
C GLU A 170 -8.24 -13.29 42.71
N ARG A 171 -7.54 -12.78 41.69
CA ARG A 171 -8.06 -11.68 40.86
C ARG A 171 -9.16 -12.15 39.92
N ILE A 172 -9.08 -13.36 39.37
CA ILE A 172 -10.08 -13.87 38.42
C ILE A 172 -11.40 -14.26 39.14
N ARG A 173 -11.35 -14.69 40.41
CA ARG A 173 -12.57 -14.93 41.20
C ARG A 173 -13.29 -13.64 41.60
N ASN A 174 -12.56 -12.57 41.89
CA ASN A 174 -13.18 -11.31 42.33
C ASN A 174 -13.74 -10.46 41.17
N SER A 175 -13.33 -10.69 39.92
CA SER A 175 -13.92 -9.99 38.76
C SER A 175 -15.29 -10.52 38.34
N LYS A 176 -15.65 -11.75 38.72
CA LYS A 176 -16.97 -12.34 38.39
C LYS A 176 -18.08 -11.98 39.39
N MET A 177 -17.78 -11.26 40.48
CA MET A 177 -18.76 -10.89 41.50
C MET A 177 -19.25 -9.43 41.46
N ASN A 178 -18.75 -8.59 40.55
CA ASN A 178 -19.20 -7.19 40.42
C ASN A 178 -19.91 -6.89 39.09
N ILE A 179 -20.82 -7.78 38.68
CA ILE A 179 -21.91 -7.43 37.75
C ILE A 179 -23.24 -7.78 38.41
N LYS A 180 -23.65 -6.96 39.38
CA LYS A 180 -25.05 -6.73 39.77
C LYS A 180 -25.17 -5.32 40.36
N ASN A 181 -25.57 -4.37 39.53
CA ASN A 181 -26.80 -3.59 39.64
C ASN A 181 -26.84 -2.55 38.52
#